data_AF-A0A7G9YHP8-F1
#
_entry.id   AF-A0A7G9YHP8-F1
#
_cell.length_a   1.000
_cell.length_b   1.000
_cell.length_c   1.000
_cell.angle_alpha   90.00
_cell.angle_beta   90.00
_cell.angle_gamma   90.00
#
_symmetry.space_group_name_H-M   'P 1'
#
loop_
_entity.id
_entity.type
_entity.pdbx_description
1 polymer ?
#
loop_
_entity_poly.entity_id
_entity_poly.type
_entity_poly.pdbx_seq_one_letter_code
_entity_poly.pdbx_strand_id
1 'polypeptide(L)'
;MAEEHKLAHDAPTPGAIGEIEELKIEIVELLKDAAVKFPVKNKNELKNLFPPGTKMACRVGGKETHFDELAETLGTDDFPLEDAPAVASKILSRCSLT
;
A
#
# COMPACT_ATOMS: atom_id res chain seq x y z
N MET A 1 -21.84 18.69 -29.21
CA MET A 1 -22.63 17.46 -29.04
C MET A 1 -21.64 16.42 -28.52
N ALA A 2 -21.55 16.24 -27.21
CA ALA A 2 -22.45 15.46 -26.34
C ALA A 2 -21.97 14.01 -26.25
N GLU A 3 -21.56 13.63 -25.03
CA GLU A 3 -21.42 12.28 -24.42
C GLU A 3 -20.61 11.24 -25.22
N GLU A 4 -19.84 10.34 -24.61
CA GLU A 4 -20.30 9.36 -23.65
C GLU A 4 -19.19 8.98 -22.65
N HIS A 5 -19.51 9.12 -21.37
CA HIS A 5 -18.91 8.37 -20.28
C HIS A 5 -18.98 6.87 -20.59
N LYS A 6 -17.84 6.19 -20.63
CA LYS A 6 -17.79 4.76 -20.31
C LYS A 6 -16.64 4.50 -19.36
N LEU A 7 -17.00 4.43 -18.07
CA LEU A 7 -16.27 3.67 -17.05
C LEU A 7 -16.07 2.25 -17.59
N ALA A 8 -14.90 1.98 -18.16
CA ALA A 8 -14.39 0.63 -18.25
C ALA A 8 -13.56 0.43 -16.98
N HIS A 9 -14.02 -0.49 -16.13
CA HIS A 9 -13.22 -1.09 -15.09
C HIS A 9 -12.03 -1.76 -15.79
N ASP A 10 -10.90 -1.06 -15.87
CA ASP A 10 -9.69 -1.60 -16.48
C ASP A 10 -9.18 -2.70 -15.54
N ALA A 11 -9.32 -3.95 -15.99
CA ALA A 11 -8.53 -5.03 -15.41
C ALA A 11 -7.06 -4.60 -15.50
N PRO A 12 -6.25 -4.76 -14.44
CA PRO A 12 -4.90 -4.24 -14.43
C PRO A 12 -4.15 -4.77 -15.66
N THR A 13 -3.76 -3.85 -16.54
CA THR A 13 -2.94 -4.15 -17.71
C THR A 13 -1.68 -4.90 -17.24
N PRO A 14 -1.12 -5.84 -18.04
CA PRO A 14 0.02 -6.66 -17.60
C PRO A 14 1.25 -5.86 -17.14
N GLY A 15 1.39 -4.60 -17.56
CA GLY A 15 2.38 -3.66 -17.00
C GLY A 15 2.09 -3.25 -15.56
N ALA A 16 0.84 -2.98 -15.22
CA ALA A 16 0.42 -2.65 -13.86
C ALA A 16 0.63 -3.82 -12.88
N ILE A 17 0.51 -5.08 -13.35
CA ILE A 17 0.74 -6.28 -12.52
C ILE A 17 2.21 -6.37 -12.07
N GLY A 18 3.15 -6.10 -12.98
CA GLY A 18 4.59 -6.06 -12.65
C GLY A 18 4.90 -4.96 -11.63
N GLU A 19 4.29 -3.79 -11.79
CA GLU A 19 4.47 -2.64 -10.90
C GLU A 19 4.00 -2.94 -9.46
N ILE A 20 2.91 -3.71 -9.27
CA ILE A 20 2.45 -4.12 -7.93
C ILE A 20 3.48 -5.02 -7.25
N GLU A 21 4.05 -5.97 -7.99
CA GLU A 21 5.03 -6.91 -7.46
C GLU A 21 6.33 -6.21 -7.08
N GLU A 22 6.80 -5.27 -7.91
CA GLU A 22 7.98 -4.45 -7.61
C GLU A 22 7.77 -3.60 -6.34
N LEU A 23 6.63 -2.90 -6.26
CA LEU A 23 6.28 -2.12 -5.08
C LEU A 23 6.17 -2.99 -3.83
N LYS A 24 5.64 -4.22 -3.96
CA LYS A 24 5.55 -5.16 -2.84
C LYS A 24 6.94 -5.56 -2.37
N ILE A 25 7.87 -5.82 -3.28
CA ILE A 25 9.26 -6.14 -2.96
C ILE A 25 9.90 -4.97 -2.23
N GLU A 26 9.79 -3.75 -2.76
CA GLU A 26 10.35 -2.53 -2.12
C GLU A 26 9.85 -2.35 -0.68
N ILE A 27 8.54 -2.50 -0.45
CA ILE A 27 7.97 -2.38 0.90
C ILE A 27 8.49 -3.48 1.82
N VAL A 28 8.61 -4.72 1.33
CA VAL A 28 9.17 -5.82 2.11
C VAL A 28 10.63 -5.55 2.49
N GLU A 29 11.42 -5.01 1.57
CA GLU A 29 12.81 -4.64 1.84
C GLU A 29 12.92 -3.49 2.85
N LEU A 30 12.09 -2.45 2.73
CA LEU A 30 12.00 -1.37 3.70
C LEU A 30 11.63 -1.88 5.10
N LEU A 31 10.68 -2.81 5.21
CA LEU A 31 10.28 -3.42 6.49
C LEU A 31 11.40 -4.28 7.10
N LYS A 32 12.21 -4.94 6.26
CA LYS A 32 13.37 -5.71 6.71
C LYS A 32 14.49 -4.79 7.19
N ASP A 33 14.79 -3.72 6.45
CA ASP A 33 15.82 -2.74 6.79
C ASP A 33 15.47 -2.00 8.09
N ALA A 34 14.19 -1.67 8.27
CA ALA A 34 13.67 -1.11 9.52
C ALA A 34 13.61 -2.12 10.69
N ALA A 35 14.04 -3.36 10.49
CA ALA A 35 14.05 -4.44 11.49
C ALA A 35 12.71 -4.60 12.22
N VAL A 36 11.61 -4.49 11.47
CA VAL A 36 10.24 -4.54 12.00
C VAL A 36 10.01 -5.85 12.73
N LYS A 37 9.46 -5.76 13.94
CA LYS A 37 9.04 -6.93 14.70
C LYS A 37 7.60 -7.30 14.34
N PHE A 38 7.43 -8.58 13.99
CA PHE A 38 6.14 -9.15 13.68
C PHE A 38 5.62 -10.05 14.83
N PRO A 39 4.30 -10.24 14.96
CA PRO A 39 3.25 -9.58 14.19
C PRO A 39 3.06 -8.12 14.58
N VAL A 40 2.73 -7.26 13.62
CA VAL A 40 2.27 -5.90 13.89
C VAL A 40 0.83 -6.00 14.38
N LYS A 41 0.55 -5.66 15.64
CA LYS A 41 -0.72 -6.01 16.28
C LYS A 41 -1.81 -4.98 16.05
N ASN A 42 -1.45 -3.76 15.70
CA ASN A 42 -2.40 -2.67 15.53
C ASN A 42 -1.84 -1.58 14.62
N LYS A 43 -2.76 -0.70 14.23
CA LYS A 43 -2.49 0.46 13.38
C LYS A 43 -1.43 1.41 13.93
N ASN A 44 -1.40 1.60 15.25
CA ASN A 44 -0.45 2.52 15.86
C ASN A 44 0.97 1.97 15.76
N GLU A 45 1.18 0.67 15.98
CA GLU A 45 2.48 0.03 15.74
C GLU A 45 2.89 0.18 14.28
N LEU A 46 1.98 -0.08 13.33
CA LEU A 46 2.25 0.04 11.90
C LEU A 46 2.68 1.46 11.48
N LYS A 47 1.97 2.50 11.92
CA LYS A 47 2.29 3.90 11.61
C LYS A 47 3.63 4.34 12.19
N ASN A 48 4.06 3.75 13.30
CA ASN A 48 5.33 4.08 13.96
C ASN A 48 6.53 3.29 13.40
N LEU A 49 6.32 2.37 12.44
CA LEU A 49 7.44 1.63 11.82
C LEU A 49 8.31 2.53 10.95
N PHE A 50 7.70 3.54 10.33
CA PHE A 50 8.38 4.48 9.44
C PHE A 50 8.16 5.90 9.93
N PRO A 51 9.10 6.82 9.66
CA PRO A 51 8.88 8.22 9.96
C PRO A 51 7.64 8.74 9.21
N PRO A 52 6.85 9.62 9.84
CA PRO A 52 5.69 10.22 9.19
C PRO A 52 6.13 10.94 7.91
N GLY A 53 5.37 10.77 6.84
CA GLY A 53 5.73 11.32 5.55
C GLY A 53 6.67 10.43 4.72
N THR A 54 6.95 9.19 5.12
CA THR A 54 7.64 8.21 4.25
C THR A 54 6.85 8.05 2.95
N LYS A 55 7.43 8.54 1.86
CA LYS A 55 6.86 8.48 0.53
C LYS A 55 6.73 7.03 0.09
N MET A 56 5.60 6.69 -0.52
CA MET A 56 5.44 5.44 -1.23
C MET A 56 5.42 5.71 -2.73
N ALA A 57 5.93 4.77 -3.51
CA ALA A 57 5.87 4.86 -4.97
C ALA A 57 4.45 4.61 -5.53
N CYS A 58 3.50 4.22 -4.67
CA CYS A 58 2.08 4.13 -5.03
C CYS A 58 1.38 5.49 -4.99
N ARG A 59 0.24 5.61 -5.69
CA ARG A 59 -0.63 6.79 -5.69
C ARG A 59 -2.06 6.43 -5.26
N VAL A 60 -2.80 7.39 -4.74
CA VAL A 60 -4.24 7.28 -4.47
C VAL A 60 -4.96 8.40 -5.23
N GLY A 61 -5.82 8.05 -6.19
CA GLY A 61 -6.54 9.03 -7.02
C GLY A 61 -5.61 9.96 -7.81
N GLY A 62 -4.47 9.45 -8.29
CA GLY A 62 -3.48 10.22 -9.04
C GLY A 62 -2.57 11.12 -8.19
N LYS A 63 -2.66 11.07 -6.86
CA LYS A 63 -1.81 11.85 -5.94
C LYS A 63 -0.77 10.96 -5.25
N GLU A 64 0.42 11.52 -5.03
CA GLU A 64 1.43 10.91 -4.16
C GLU A 64 0.82 10.66 -2.77
N THR A 65 1.06 9.47 -2.22
CA THR A 65 0.57 9.07 -0.90
C THR A 65 1.73 8.66 -0.02
N HIS A 66 1.54 8.78 1.28
CA HIS A 66 2.54 8.38 2.27
C HIS A 66 2.12 7.10 2.99
N PHE A 67 3.11 6.39 3.53
CA PHE A 67 2.88 5.12 4.22
C PHE A 67 1.93 5.29 5.41
N ASP A 68 2.10 6.37 6.18
CA ASP A 68 1.28 6.66 7.36
C ASP A 68 -0.18 6.97 7.01
N GLU A 69 -0.44 7.58 5.85
CA GLU A 69 -1.79 7.81 5.33
C GLU A 69 -2.47 6.50 4.95
N LEU A 70 -1.77 5.62 4.23
CA LEU A 70 -2.30 4.30 3.86
C LEU A 70 -2.54 3.42 5.09
N ALA A 71 -1.59 3.43 6.03
CA ALA A 71 -1.74 2.73 7.29
C ALA A 71 -2.92 3.26 8.10
N GLU A 72 -3.24 4.57 8.02
CA GLU A 72 -4.38 5.16 8.70
C GLU A 72 -5.74 4.64 8.20
N THR A 73 -5.82 4.28 6.90
CA THR A 73 -7.03 3.69 6.29
C THR A 73 -7.32 2.25 6.73
N LEU A 74 -6.36 1.59 7.38
CA LEU A 74 -6.55 0.23 7.89
C LEU A 74 -7.45 0.21 9.13
N GLY A 75 -8.35 -0.76 9.16
CA GLY A 75 -9.24 -1.04 10.28
C GLY A 75 -8.60 -2.00 11.29
N THR A 76 -9.27 -2.24 12.40
CA THR A 76 -8.84 -3.23 13.40
C THR A 76 -8.83 -4.66 12.86
N ASP A 77 -9.74 -4.99 11.95
CA ASP A 77 -9.86 -6.31 11.31
C ASP A 77 -8.71 -6.63 10.35
N ASP A 78 -7.91 -5.62 10.00
CA ASP A 78 -6.73 -5.79 9.15
C ASP A 78 -5.51 -6.31 9.94
N PHE A 79 -5.61 -6.39 11.27
CA PHE A 79 -4.55 -6.82 12.18
C PHE A 79 -4.93 -8.14 12.90
N PRO A 80 -3.95 -8.94 13.33
CA PRO A 80 -2.50 -8.73 13.24
C PRO A 80 -1.92 -8.99 11.84
N LEU A 81 -0.88 -8.23 11.47
CA LEU A 81 -0.11 -8.47 10.26
C LEU A 81 1.11 -9.32 10.60
N GLU A 82 1.09 -10.58 10.14
CA GLU A 82 2.01 -11.62 10.61
C GLU A 82 3.43 -11.51 10.07
N ASP A 83 3.62 -10.93 8.90
CA ASP A 83 4.93 -10.84 8.25
C ASP A 83 5.02 -9.62 7.32
N ALA A 84 6.24 -9.30 6.89
CA ALA A 84 6.52 -8.22 5.94
C ALA A 84 5.68 -8.29 4.64
N PRO A 85 5.55 -9.43 3.95
CA PRO A 85 4.70 -9.53 2.75
C PRO A 85 3.22 -9.32 3.04
N ALA A 86 2.74 -9.66 4.25
CA ALA A 86 1.36 -9.40 4.65
C ALA A 86 1.12 -7.89 4.80
N VAL A 87 2.04 -7.18 5.47
CA VAL A 87 2.01 -5.72 5.56
C VAL A 87 2.04 -5.07 4.17
N ALA A 88 3.00 -5.44 3.33
CA ALA A 88 3.15 -4.88 1.99
C ALA A 88 1.88 -5.07 1.14
N SER A 89 1.34 -6.30 1.12
CA SER A 89 0.11 -6.60 0.38
C SER A 89 -1.07 -5.79 0.92
N LYS A 90 -1.13 -5.58 2.25
CA LYS A 90 -2.22 -4.84 2.88
C LYS A 90 -2.17 -3.35 2.58
N ILE A 91 -0.98 -2.76 2.63
CA ILE A 91 -0.75 -1.36 2.26
C ILE A 91 -1.07 -1.14 0.79
N LEU A 92 -0.58 -2.01 -0.10
CA LEU A 92 -0.87 -1.94 -1.54
C LEU A 92 -2.34 -2.16 -1.86
N SER A 93 -3.07 -2.93 -1.07
CA SER A 93 -4.53 -3.06 -1.23
C SER A 93 -5.28 -1.75 -0.96
N ARG A 94 -4.65 -0.76 -0.32
CA ARG A 94 -5.19 0.60 -0.12
C ARG A 94 -4.72 1.59 -1.20
N CYS A 95 -3.77 1.17 -2.03
CA CYS A 95 -3.31 1.92 -3.19
C CYS A 95 -4.27 1.77 -4.37
N SER A 96 -4.41 2.83 -5.16
CA SER A 96 -4.99 2.76 -6.49
C SER A 96 -3.87 2.89 -7.50
N LEU A 97 -3.40 1.78 -8.04
CA LEU A 97 -2.45 1.80 -9.14
C LEU A 97 -3.21 2.28 -10.39
N THR A 98 -2.71 3.33 -11.03
CA THR A 98 -3.32 3.96 -12.20
C THR A 98 -2.23 4.36 -13.16
#